data_AF-A0A0J6SUX6-F1
#
_entry.id   AF-A0A0J6SUX6-F1
#
_cell.length_a   1.000
_cell.length_b   1.000
_cell.length_c   1.000
_cell.angle_alpha   90.00
_cell.angle_beta   90.00
_cell.angle_gamma   90.00
#
_symmetry.space_group_name_H-M   'P 1'
#
loop_
_entity.id
_entity.type
_entity.pdbx_description
1 polymer ?
#
loop_
_entity_poly.entity_id
_entity_poly.type
_entity_poly.pdbx_seq_one_letter_code
_entity_poly.pdbx_strand_id
1 'polypeptide(L)'
;MRFKRWPRPTAFEDTSRKRAAYQRKQVREQAALPLFAAVIAERQLDVDEEMVRRTGQWERQQQESRRQRAEGWRRVRNRLSALEVDQRRAIRALWRICPYPADPSYLGTLLHEIATGRIDPARPPWGGGHTLTPRTTPNPASFSEAFRQIGQRTVGGGPKTTGADERLFCGNLGSGILFLTSRVRLIDPSESFYTSSNHRLRDSHVGRSGHWVDIIVRGTCSDDDLAIIRRLAQADDTRSVIVRRLAQEEREAEG
;
A
#
# COMPACT_ATOMS: atom_id res chain seq x y z
N MET A 1 6.85 27.05 -7.09
CA MET A 1 5.63 26.56 -6.41
C MET A 1 5.27 25.21 -7.03
N ARG A 2 4.82 24.20 -6.25
CA ARG A 2 4.46 22.88 -6.80
C ARG A 2 3.27 23.01 -7.76
N PHE A 3 3.34 22.41 -8.96
CA PHE A 3 2.23 22.39 -9.93
C PHE A 3 2.25 21.10 -10.75
N LYS A 4 1.08 20.58 -11.07
CA LYS A 4 0.89 19.45 -11.98
C LYS A 4 0.90 19.97 -13.41
N ARG A 5 1.85 19.47 -14.21
CA ARG A 5 1.98 19.78 -15.64
C ARG A 5 0.69 19.38 -16.38
N TRP A 6 0.22 20.26 -17.27
CA TRP A 6 -0.89 19.91 -18.15
C TRP A 6 -0.42 18.89 -19.19
N PRO A 7 -1.18 17.82 -19.47
CA PRO A 7 -0.85 16.87 -20.52
C PRO A 7 -0.65 17.57 -21.88
N ARG A 8 0.14 16.96 -22.77
CA ARG A 8 0.23 17.44 -24.14
C ARG A 8 -1.13 17.26 -24.82
N PRO A 9 -1.69 18.28 -25.48
CA PRO A 9 -2.90 18.11 -26.26
C PRO A 9 -2.70 17.02 -27.30
N THR A 10 -3.65 16.10 -27.40
CA THR A 10 -3.72 15.11 -28.46
C THR A 10 -4.90 15.43 -29.36
N ALA A 11 -4.83 15.03 -30.63
CA ALA A 11 -5.96 15.14 -31.55
C ALA A 11 -7.11 14.22 -31.10
N PHE A 12 -8.33 14.53 -31.54
CA PHE A 12 -9.44 13.61 -31.37
C PHE A 12 -9.26 12.42 -32.31
N GLU A 13 -9.13 11.23 -31.75
CA GLU A 13 -9.05 10.01 -32.54
C GLU A 13 -10.45 9.55 -32.97
N ASP A 14 -10.77 9.67 -34.25
CA ASP A 14 -11.94 9.00 -34.80
C ASP A 14 -11.65 7.49 -34.89
N THR A 15 -12.53 6.67 -34.31
CA THR A 15 -12.35 5.22 -34.25
C THR A 15 -13.66 4.53 -34.60
N SER A 16 -13.57 3.34 -35.20
CA SER A 16 -14.73 2.49 -35.51
C SER A 16 -15.64 2.29 -34.29
N ARG A 17 -15.06 2.12 -33.10
CA ARG A 17 -15.81 2.00 -31.84
C ARG A 17 -16.62 3.25 -31.50
N LYS A 18 -16.07 4.46 -31.70
CA LYS A 18 -16.77 5.73 -31.43
C LYS A 18 -17.90 5.97 -32.43
N ARG A 19 -17.66 5.66 -33.71
CA ARG A 19 -18.67 5.69 -34.78
C ARG A 19 -19.84 4.76 -34.48
N ALA A 20 -19.57 3.48 -34.18
CA ALA A 20 -20.60 2.50 -33.82
C ALA A 20 -21.34 2.88 -32.52
N ALA A 21 -20.65 3.50 -31.55
CA ALA A 21 -21.30 4.00 -30.34
C ALA A 21 -22.27 5.14 -30.63
N TYR A 22 -21.95 6.01 -31.60
CA TYR A 22 -22.86 7.07 -32.03
C TYR A 22 -24.08 6.52 -32.76
N GLN A 23 -23.91 5.55 -33.67
CA GLN A 23 -25.04 4.87 -34.32
C GLN A 23 -26.00 4.21 -33.31
N ARG A 24 -25.45 3.49 -32.31
CA ARG A 24 -26.27 2.93 -31.22
C ARG A 24 -26.98 4.00 -30.41
N LYS A 25 -26.35 5.16 -30.20
CA LYS A 25 -26.98 6.31 -29.55
C LYS A 25 -28.15 6.83 -30.40
N GLN A 26 -27.96 6.99 -31.71
CA GLN A 26 -29.02 7.45 -32.62
C GLN A 26 -30.24 6.54 -32.57
N VAL A 27 -30.02 5.22 -32.70
CA VAL A 27 -31.09 4.21 -32.61
C VAL A 27 -31.80 4.27 -31.25
N ARG A 28 -31.04 4.41 -30.15
CA ARG A 28 -31.62 4.51 -28.80
C ARG A 28 -32.48 5.75 -28.64
N GLU A 29 -32.05 6.89 -29.16
CA GLU A 29 -32.81 8.14 -29.10
C GLU A 29 -34.11 8.06 -29.91
N GLN A 30 -34.08 7.46 -31.09
CA GLN A 30 -35.28 7.22 -31.91
C GLN A 30 -36.24 6.23 -31.21
N ALA A 31 -35.72 5.13 -30.66
CA ALA A 31 -36.51 4.12 -29.96
C ALA A 31 -37.12 4.62 -28.65
N ALA A 32 -36.50 5.61 -28.00
CA ALA A 32 -37.03 6.21 -26.77
C ALA A 32 -38.33 7.02 -27.01
N LEU A 33 -38.51 7.56 -28.22
CA LEU A 33 -39.68 8.35 -28.60
C LEU A 33 -40.22 7.89 -29.98
N PRO A 34 -40.86 6.71 -30.08
CA PRO A 34 -41.20 6.09 -31.36
C PRO A 34 -42.10 6.94 -32.25
N LEU A 35 -43.07 7.67 -31.67
CA LEU A 35 -43.97 8.56 -32.41
C LEU A 35 -43.23 9.74 -33.08
N PHE A 36 -42.05 10.09 -32.57
CA PHE A 36 -41.21 11.16 -33.11
C PHE A 36 -39.95 10.62 -33.80
N ALA A 37 -39.83 9.31 -34.01
CA ALA A 37 -38.61 8.69 -34.53
C ALA A 37 -38.15 9.30 -35.86
N ALA A 38 -39.08 9.55 -36.79
CA ALA A 38 -38.77 10.19 -38.08
C ALA A 38 -38.22 11.61 -37.91
N VAL A 39 -38.88 12.43 -37.08
CA VAL A 39 -38.46 13.81 -36.79
C VAL A 39 -37.10 13.84 -36.05
N ILE A 40 -36.85 12.86 -35.19
CA ILE A 40 -35.57 12.72 -34.49
C ILE A 40 -34.47 12.31 -35.47
N ALA A 41 -34.74 11.36 -36.36
CA ALA A 41 -33.79 10.91 -37.39
C ALA A 41 -33.39 12.06 -38.32
N GLU A 42 -34.34 12.89 -38.77
CA GLU A 42 -34.08 14.09 -39.60
C GLU A 42 -33.15 15.11 -38.92
N ARG A 43 -33.18 15.20 -37.59
CA ARG A 43 -32.34 16.14 -36.81
C ARG A 43 -30.98 15.56 -36.43
N GLN A 44 -30.80 14.24 -36.57
CA GLN A 44 -29.55 13.59 -36.24
C GLN A 44 -28.54 13.84 -37.36
N LEU A 45 -27.31 14.20 -36.98
CA LEU A 45 -26.21 14.35 -37.92
C LEU A 45 -25.81 12.98 -38.47
N ASP A 46 -25.25 12.98 -39.68
CA ASP A 46 -24.54 11.79 -40.14
C ASP A 46 -23.34 11.49 -39.22
N VAL A 47 -22.90 10.24 -39.21
CA VAL A 47 -21.78 9.78 -38.39
C VAL A 47 -20.50 10.56 -38.72
N ASP A 48 -20.21 10.79 -40.00
CA ASP A 48 -19.01 11.53 -40.40
C ASP A 48 -19.08 12.99 -39.96
N GLU A 49 -20.24 13.64 -40.12
CA GLU A 49 -20.49 15.00 -39.66
C GLU A 49 -20.37 15.15 -38.13
N GLU A 50 -20.87 14.16 -37.37
CA GLU A 50 -20.73 14.13 -35.92
C GLU A 50 -19.26 14.00 -35.50
N MET A 51 -18.46 13.18 -36.19
CA MET A 51 -17.04 13.02 -35.85
C MET A 51 -16.25 14.31 -36.14
N VAL A 52 -16.56 15.02 -37.23
CA VAL A 52 -16.02 16.36 -37.51
C VAL A 52 -16.41 17.34 -36.40
N ARG A 53 -17.70 17.37 -36.02
CA ARG A 53 -18.20 18.22 -34.93
C ARG A 53 -17.48 17.95 -33.61
N ARG A 54 -17.29 16.66 -33.26
CA ARG A 54 -16.60 16.25 -32.03
C ARG A 54 -15.12 16.62 -32.05
N THR A 55 -14.47 16.54 -33.20
CA THR A 55 -13.07 16.96 -33.36
C THR A 55 -12.93 18.44 -33.04
N GLY A 56 -13.75 19.30 -33.66
CA GLY A 56 -13.74 20.74 -33.39
C GLY A 56 -14.18 21.10 -31.95
N GLN A 57 -15.06 20.31 -31.34
CA GLN A 57 -15.40 20.48 -29.91
C GLN A 57 -14.24 20.08 -29.00
N TRP A 58 -13.55 18.98 -29.29
CA TRP A 58 -12.41 18.49 -28.52
C TRP A 58 -11.29 19.53 -28.47
N GLU A 59 -10.92 20.10 -29.62
CA GLU A 59 -9.89 21.15 -29.69
C GLU A 59 -10.26 22.38 -28.87
N ARG A 60 -11.49 22.88 -29.03
CA ARG A 60 -12.01 24.01 -28.25
C ARG A 60 -12.00 23.71 -26.76
N GLN A 61 -12.46 22.52 -26.36
CA GLN A 61 -12.50 22.10 -24.96
C GLN A 61 -11.09 22.02 -24.37
N GLN A 62 -10.10 21.51 -25.11
CA GLN A 62 -8.70 21.46 -24.68
C GLN A 62 -8.14 22.87 -24.46
N GLN A 63 -8.37 23.79 -25.41
CA GLN A 63 -7.94 25.17 -25.30
C GLN A 63 -8.59 25.88 -24.09
N GLU A 64 -9.91 25.74 -23.95
CA GLU A 64 -10.69 26.35 -22.88
C GLU A 64 -10.27 25.81 -21.51
N SER A 65 -10.12 24.49 -21.38
CA SER A 65 -9.64 23.87 -20.12
C SER A 65 -8.26 24.38 -19.72
N ARG A 66 -7.37 24.57 -20.69
CA ARG A 66 -6.02 25.10 -20.46
C ARG A 66 -6.07 26.57 -20.07
N ARG A 67 -6.94 27.35 -20.70
CA ARG A 67 -7.20 28.76 -20.38
C ARG A 67 -7.75 28.90 -18.96
N GLN A 68 -8.82 28.19 -18.61
CA GLN A 68 -9.43 28.19 -17.28
C GLN A 68 -8.41 27.80 -16.21
N ARG A 69 -7.58 26.79 -16.47
CA ARG A 69 -6.51 26.39 -15.54
C ARG A 69 -5.47 27.49 -15.37
N ALA A 70 -5.05 28.15 -16.44
CA ALA A 70 -4.10 29.26 -16.38
C ALA A 70 -4.68 30.45 -15.61
N GLU A 71 -5.94 30.80 -15.86
CA GLU A 71 -6.67 31.85 -15.14
C GLU A 71 -6.81 31.52 -13.65
N GLY A 72 -7.14 30.27 -13.30
CA GLY A 72 -7.18 29.78 -11.93
C GLY A 72 -5.83 29.95 -11.23
N TRP A 73 -4.73 29.59 -11.89
CA TRP A 73 -3.38 29.81 -11.35
C TRP A 73 -3.06 31.28 -11.13
N ARG A 74 -3.39 32.17 -12.08
CA ARG A 74 -3.19 33.61 -11.93
C ARG A 74 -3.98 34.14 -10.74
N ARG A 75 -5.26 33.80 -10.64
CA ARG A 75 -6.14 34.21 -9.53
C ARG A 75 -5.59 33.81 -8.17
N VAL A 76 -5.22 32.54 -8.01
CA VAL A 76 -4.74 32.02 -6.72
C VAL A 76 -3.35 32.55 -6.38
N ARG A 77 -2.47 32.77 -7.38
CA ARG A 77 -1.18 33.43 -7.16
C ARG A 77 -1.34 34.88 -6.75
N ASN A 78 -2.29 35.61 -7.33
CA ASN A 78 -2.60 36.98 -6.93
C ASN A 78 -3.11 37.06 -5.49
N ARG A 79 -3.99 36.13 -5.08
CA ARG A 79 -4.42 35.99 -3.68
C ARG A 79 -3.23 35.74 -2.75
N LEU A 80 -2.36 34.81 -3.13
CA LEU A 80 -1.16 34.49 -2.34
C LEU A 80 -0.17 35.66 -2.27
N SER A 81 -0.02 36.45 -3.33
CA SER A 81 0.86 37.63 -3.34
C SER A 81 0.30 38.82 -2.57
N ALA A 82 -1.00 38.82 -2.25
CA ALA A 82 -1.60 39.84 -1.39
C ALA A 82 -1.33 39.59 0.11
N LEU A 83 -0.95 38.37 0.49
CA LEU A 83 -0.61 38.03 1.88
C LEU A 83 0.77 38.57 2.29
N GLU A 84 0.97 38.76 3.59
CA GLU A 84 2.26 39.14 4.16
C GLU A 84 3.38 38.15 3.78
N VAL A 85 4.62 38.64 3.75
CA VAL A 85 5.77 37.88 3.22
C VAL A 85 6.00 36.57 3.98
N ASP A 86 5.89 36.59 5.30
CA ASP A 86 6.13 35.41 6.15
C ASP A 86 5.00 34.39 6.02
N GLN A 87 3.75 34.85 6.07
CA GLN A 87 2.58 34.00 5.83
C GLN A 87 2.65 33.34 4.45
N ARG A 88 3.02 34.12 3.42
CA ARG A 88 3.23 33.63 2.06
C ARG A 88 4.32 32.56 1.99
N ARG A 89 5.42 32.73 2.72
CA ARG A 89 6.52 31.77 2.79
C ARG A 89 6.08 30.47 3.45
N ALA A 90 5.37 30.54 4.58
CA ALA A 90 4.82 29.39 5.29
C ALA A 90 3.86 28.59 4.40
N ILE A 91 2.91 29.26 3.75
CA ILE A 91 1.95 28.63 2.84
C ILE A 91 2.66 27.96 1.65
N ARG A 92 3.70 28.59 1.09
CA ARG A 92 4.48 27.99 -0.01
C ARG A 92 5.24 26.75 0.44
N ALA A 93 5.78 26.74 1.67
CA ALA A 93 6.42 25.57 2.25
C ALA A 93 5.40 24.45 2.47
N LEU A 94 4.25 24.78 3.08
CA LEU A 94 3.16 23.85 3.28
C LEU A 94 2.67 23.22 1.97
N TRP A 95 2.47 24.03 0.93
CA TRP A 95 2.00 23.57 -0.38
C TRP A 95 2.95 22.57 -1.07
N ARG A 96 4.25 22.61 -0.73
CA ARG A 96 5.22 21.64 -1.26
C ARG A 96 5.02 20.24 -0.68
N ILE A 97 4.64 20.14 0.59
CA ILE A 97 4.48 18.86 1.31
C ILE A 97 3.03 18.38 1.41
N CYS A 98 2.07 19.27 1.14
CA CYS A 98 0.64 18.98 1.22
C CYS A 98 0.23 17.82 0.28
N PRO A 99 -0.63 16.88 0.75
CA PRO A 99 -1.07 15.73 -0.04
C PRO A 99 -2.01 16.10 -1.20
N TYR A 100 -2.50 17.34 -1.26
CA TYR A 100 -3.45 17.74 -2.28
C TYR A 100 -2.88 17.65 -3.69
N PRO A 101 -3.72 17.40 -4.71
CA PRO A 101 -3.32 17.51 -6.10
C PRO A 101 -2.76 18.90 -6.41
N ALA A 102 -1.66 18.96 -7.17
CA ALA A 102 -0.97 20.20 -7.46
C ALA A 102 -1.68 21.05 -8.54
N ASP A 103 -2.94 21.38 -8.33
CA ASP A 103 -3.77 22.19 -9.23
C ASP A 103 -4.33 23.45 -8.54
N PRO A 104 -4.80 24.46 -9.30
CA PRO A 104 -5.13 25.75 -8.73
C PRO A 104 -6.37 25.69 -7.84
N SER A 105 -7.30 24.77 -8.08
CA SER A 105 -8.53 24.66 -7.28
C SER A 105 -8.19 24.24 -5.86
N TYR A 106 -7.36 23.21 -5.67
CA TYR A 106 -6.96 22.77 -4.33
C TYR A 106 -6.07 23.79 -3.61
N LEU A 107 -5.20 24.51 -4.32
CA LEU A 107 -4.49 25.61 -3.69
C LEU A 107 -5.46 26.72 -3.25
N GLY A 108 -6.49 27.00 -4.05
CA GLY A 108 -7.56 27.92 -3.68
C GLY A 108 -8.34 27.49 -2.44
N THR A 109 -8.65 26.19 -2.32
CA THR A 109 -9.27 25.57 -1.14
C THR A 109 -8.36 25.68 0.08
N LEU A 110 -7.07 25.31 -0.04
CA LEU A 110 -6.10 25.43 1.04
C LEU A 110 -6.01 26.88 1.57
N LEU A 111 -5.96 27.87 0.68
CA LEU A 111 -5.96 29.28 1.09
C LEU A 111 -7.24 29.66 1.85
N HIS A 112 -8.39 29.10 1.46
CA HIS A 112 -9.65 29.34 2.14
C HIS A 112 -9.71 28.64 3.52
N GLU A 113 -9.21 27.41 3.63
CA GLU A 113 -9.16 26.67 4.89
C GLU A 113 -8.21 27.31 5.90
N ILE A 114 -7.10 27.87 5.42
CA ILE A 114 -6.19 28.66 6.26
C ILE A 114 -6.88 29.96 6.71
N ALA A 115 -7.56 30.66 5.80
CA ALA A 115 -8.27 31.89 6.14
C ALA A 115 -9.44 31.66 7.13
N THR A 116 -10.07 30.49 7.09
CA THR A 116 -11.15 30.09 8.02
C THR A 116 -10.62 29.44 9.30
N GLY A 117 -9.29 29.32 9.47
CA GLY A 117 -8.67 28.76 10.65
C GLY A 117 -8.77 27.23 10.78
N ARG A 118 -9.28 26.53 9.75
CA ARG A 118 -9.32 25.06 9.73
C ARG A 118 -7.93 24.44 9.64
N ILE A 119 -7.00 25.14 9.00
CA ILE A 119 -5.62 24.68 8.81
C ILE A 119 -4.68 25.75 9.32
N ASP A 120 -3.89 25.40 10.32
CA ASP A 120 -2.75 26.19 10.77
C ASP A 120 -1.54 25.89 9.86
N PRO A 121 -0.98 26.88 9.13
CA PRO A 121 0.21 26.69 8.31
C PRO A 121 1.44 26.23 9.10
N ALA A 122 1.53 26.54 10.40
CA ALA A 122 2.62 26.13 11.28
C ALA A 122 2.42 24.72 11.85
N ARG A 123 1.17 24.24 11.94
CA ARG A 123 0.80 22.93 12.49
C ARG A 123 -0.20 22.23 11.58
N PRO A 124 0.22 21.85 10.35
CA PRO A 124 -0.70 21.25 9.40
C PRO A 124 -1.12 19.85 9.86
N PRO A 125 -2.38 19.44 9.61
CA PRO A 125 -2.91 18.17 10.10
C PRO A 125 -2.23 16.93 9.48
N TRP A 126 -1.51 17.10 8.37
CA TRP A 126 -0.74 16.06 7.70
C TRP A 126 0.78 16.15 7.95
N GLY A 127 1.25 17.14 8.72
CA GLY A 127 2.68 17.37 8.99
C GLY A 127 3.12 17.01 10.40
N GLY A 128 2.25 16.46 11.24
CA GLY A 128 2.62 15.88 12.51
C GLY A 128 3.09 14.44 12.31
N GLY A 129 4.30 14.14 12.77
CA GLY A 129 4.70 12.77 13.00
C GLY A 129 3.65 12.12 13.88
N HIS A 130 2.80 11.27 13.30
CA HIS A 130 2.25 10.18 14.07
C HIS A 130 3.48 9.40 14.51
N THR A 131 3.98 9.67 15.73
CA THR A 131 4.59 8.62 16.51
C THR A 131 3.51 7.56 16.51
N LEU A 132 3.63 6.59 15.60
CA LEU A 132 2.84 5.39 15.65
C LEU A 132 3.18 4.84 17.02
N THR A 133 2.34 5.10 18.02
CA THR A 133 2.38 4.37 19.27
C THR A 133 1.92 3.00 18.84
N PRO A 134 2.86 2.05 18.60
CA PRO A 134 2.43 0.73 18.18
C PRO A 134 1.55 0.25 19.33
N ARG A 135 0.39 -0.31 19.01
CA ARG A 135 -0.44 -0.95 20.02
C ARG A 135 0.35 -2.15 20.52
N THR A 136 1.17 -1.93 21.54
CA THR A 136 1.92 -2.94 22.27
C THR A 136 0.95 -3.62 23.22
N THR A 137 1.04 -4.94 23.34
CA THR A 137 0.36 -5.66 24.41
C THR A 137 1.28 -5.60 25.63
N PRO A 138 1.04 -4.75 26.63
CA PRO A 138 1.90 -4.70 27.80
C PRO A 138 1.70 -5.99 28.61
N ASN A 139 2.79 -6.72 28.86
CA ASN A 139 2.82 -7.97 29.63
C ASN A 139 1.81 -9.04 29.16
N PRO A 140 1.98 -9.59 27.95
CA PRO A 140 1.13 -10.68 27.45
C PRO A 140 1.24 -11.92 28.36
N ALA A 141 0.11 -12.60 28.57
CA ALA A 141 0.02 -13.82 29.37
C ALA A 141 0.38 -15.07 28.54
N SER A 142 0.16 -15.06 27.22
CA SER A 142 0.46 -16.17 26.31
C SER A 142 1.18 -15.73 25.04
N PHE A 143 1.79 -16.69 24.32
CA PHE A 143 2.47 -16.40 23.06
C PHE A 143 1.47 -15.92 21.99
N SER A 144 0.28 -16.52 21.94
CA SER A 144 -0.77 -16.15 20.98
C SER A 144 -1.39 -14.77 21.24
N GLU A 145 -1.35 -14.29 22.48
CA GLU A 145 -1.75 -12.92 22.84
C GLU A 145 -0.70 -11.88 22.38
N ALA A 146 0.58 -12.24 22.48
CA ALA A 146 1.70 -11.39 22.07
C ALA A 146 1.91 -11.38 20.55
N PHE A 147 1.74 -12.52 19.90
CA PHE A 147 2.18 -12.77 18.54
C PHE A 147 1.13 -13.49 17.70
N ARG A 148 0.78 -12.87 16.58
CA ARG A 148 -0.10 -13.47 15.59
C ARG A 148 0.71 -14.26 14.57
N GLN A 149 0.31 -15.50 14.29
CA GLN A 149 0.87 -16.27 13.18
C GLN A 149 0.46 -15.64 11.84
N ILE A 150 1.45 -15.31 11.00
CA ILE A 150 1.27 -14.70 9.68
C ILE A 150 1.63 -15.65 8.53
N GLY A 151 2.28 -16.78 8.81
CA GLY A 151 2.62 -17.77 7.80
C GLY A 151 3.09 -19.10 8.40
N GLN A 152 3.02 -20.14 7.57
CA GLN A 152 3.56 -21.46 7.86
C GLN A 152 4.07 -22.09 6.56
N ARG A 153 5.22 -22.75 6.62
CA ARG A 153 5.70 -23.64 5.57
C ARG A 153 6.29 -24.89 6.18
N THR A 154 6.11 -26.02 5.52
CA THR A 154 6.79 -27.26 5.88
C THR A 154 8.08 -27.35 5.07
N VAL A 155 9.20 -27.47 5.76
CA VAL A 155 10.54 -27.63 5.20
C VAL A 155 10.91 -29.12 5.29
N GLY A 156 11.05 -29.77 4.14
CA GLY A 156 11.05 -31.26 4.06
C GLY A 156 9.62 -31.82 4.16
N GLY A 157 9.42 -33.11 3.89
CA GLY A 157 8.10 -33.75 4.00
C GLY A 157 7.53 -34.40 2.72
N GLY A 158 8.36 -34.90 1.82
CA GLY A 158 7.93 -35.88 0.81
C GLY A 158 7.61 -37.26 1.41
N PRO A 159 7.14 -38.24 0.60
CA PRO A 159 6.68 -39.56 1.05
C PRO A 159 7.70 -40.38 1.86
N LYS A 160 8.96 -39.93 1.88
CA LYS A 160 10.12 -40.60 2.48
C LYS A 160 10.91 -39.69 3.43
N THR A 161 10.40 -38.53 3.84
CA THR A 161 11.15 -37.56 4.67
C THR A 161 10.27 -37.01 5.79
N THR A 162 10.84 -36.78 6.97
CA THR A 162 10.13 -36.13 8.09
C THR A 162 10.07 -34.62 7.82
N GLY A 163 8.88 -34.03 7.80
CA GLY A 163 8.72 -32.58 7.62
C GLY A 163 9.08 -31.81 8.90
N ALA A 164 9.75 -30.67 8.74
CA ALA A 164 9.95 -29.69 9.81
C ALA A 164 9.04 -28.47 9.55
N ASP A 165 8.29 -28.04 10.55
CA ASP A 165 7.50 -26.81 10.43
C ASP A 165 8.36 -25.57 10.65
N GLU A 166 8.23 -24.62 9.73
CA GLU A 166 8.65 -23.24 9.92
C GLU A 166 7.43 -22.33 9.99
N ARG A 167 7.31 -21.55 11.07
CA ARG A 167 6.19 -20.64 11.32
C ARG A 167 6.68 -19.22 11.45
N LEU A 168 5.93 -18.30 10.87
CA LEU A 168 6.19 -16.86 10.92
C LEU A 168 5.16 -16.18 11.80
N PHE A 169 5.62 -15.33 12.71
CA PHE A 169 4.79 -14.56 13.61
C PHE A 169 5.11 -13.07 13.55
N CYS A 170 4.11 -12.25 13.85
CA CYS A 170 4.23 -10.80 13.97
C CYS A 170 3.51 -10.34 15.24
N GLY A 171 4.13 -9.43 15.98
CA GLY A 171 3.56 -8.85 17.20
C GLY A 171 4.34 -7.63 17.66
N ASN A 172 3.80 -6.94 18.67
CA ASN A 172 4.39 -5.70 19.19
C ASN A 172 4.76 -5.88 20.66
N LEU A 173 6.04 -5.76 20.98
CA LEU A 173 6.55 -5.71 22.35
C LEU A 173 7.42 -4.46 22.54
N GLY A 174 7.36 -3.87 23.73
CA GLY A 174 8.23 -2.78 24.16
C GLY A 174 8.44 -1.69 23.11
N SER A 175 9.57 -1.77 22.41
CA SER A 175 10.08 -0.76 21.47
C SER A 175 9.50 -0.80 20.04
N GLY A 176 8.70 -1.80 19.66
CA GLY A 176 8.09 -1.79 18.32
C GLY A 176 7.58 -3.14 17.80
N ILE A 177 7.41 -3.19 16.47
CA ILE A 177 6.98 -4.39 15.75
C ILE A 177 8.14 -5.39 15.66
N LEU A 178 7.86 -6.64 16.01
CA LEU A 178 8.77 -7.77 15.92
C LEU A 178 8.24 -8.82 14.95
N PHE A 179 9.14 -9.39 14.17
CA PHE A 179 8.87 -10.56 13.32
C PHE A 179 9.68 -11.75 13.85
N LEU A 180 9.02 -12.89 14.02
CA LEU A 180 9.63 -14.10 14.57
C LEU A 180 9.54 -15.23 13.55
N THR A 181 10.64 -15.94 13.39
CA THR A 181 10.70 -17.17 12.61
C THR A 181 10.97 -18.32 13.56
N SER A 182 9.98 -19.20 13.76
CA SER A 182 10.08 -20.39 14.59
C SER A 182 10.34 -21.60 13.70
N ARG A 183 11.41 -22.36 13.97
CA ARG A 183 11.78 -23.56 13.23
C ARG A 183 12.03 -24.72 14.19
N VAL A 184 11.54 -25.90 13.83
CA VAL A 184 11.90 -27.13 14.54
C VAL A 184 13.28 -27.59 14.07
N ARG A 185 14.16 -27.89 15.02
CA ARG A 185 15.53 -28.36 14.80
C ARG A 185 15.73 -29.72 15.46
N LEU A 186 16.60 -30.53 14.86
CA LEU A 186 17.04 -31.80 15.43
C LEU A 186 18.11 -31.54 16.48
N ILE A 187 18.10 -32.34 17.54
CA ILE A 187 19.11 -32.25 18.61
C ILE A 187 20.45 -32.82 18.12
N ASP A 188 20.41 -33.91 17.36
CA ASP A 188 21.59 -34.46 16.71
C ASP A 188 21.77 -33.88 15.29
N PRO A 189 22.87 -33.16 15.00
CA PRO A 189 23.15 -32.61 13.67
C PRO A 189 23.37 -33.67 12.59
N SER A 190 23.71 -34.90 12.99
CA SER A 190 23.88 -36.04 12.07
C SER A 190 22.55 -36.67 11.68
N GLU A 191 21.47 -36.34 12.39
CA GLU A 191 20.12 -36.66 11.95
C GLU A 191 19.67 -35.66 10.88
N SER A 192 19.03 -36.18 9.83
CA SER A 192 18.48 -35.33 8.77
C SER A 192 16.97 -35.51 8.68
N PHE A 193 16.28 -34.41 8.37
CA PHE A 193 14.87 -34.46 7.97
C PHE A 193 14.65 -35.21 6.65
N TYR A 194 15.73 -35.56 5.93
CA TYR A 194 15.71 -36.20 4.62
C TYR A 194 15.91 -37.72 4.65
N THR A 195 16.22 -38.33 5.80
CA THR A 195 16.39 -39.77 5.92
C THR A 195 15.06 -40.48 6.15
N SER A 196 14.71 -41.38 5.22
CA SER A 196 13.49 -42.17 5.29
C SER A 196 13.55 -43.24 6.37
N SER A 197 12.46 -43.44 7.11
CA SER A 197 12.30 -44.53 8.08
C SER A 197 12.56 -45.93 7.49
N ASN A 198 12.38 -46.12 6.17
CA ASN A 198 12.55 -47.40 5.49
C ASN A 198 14.00 -47.77 5.13
N HIS A 199 14.98 -46.89 5.33
CA HIS A 199 16.42 -47.17 5.13
C HIS A 199 17.19 -47.28 6.46
N ARG A 200 16.48 -47.53 7.58
CA ARG A 200 17.11 -47.65 8.90
C ARG A 200 17.91 -48.96 8.99
N LEU A 201 19.21 -48.84 9.26
CA LEU A 201 20.00 -49.95 9.80
C LEU A 201 19.41 -50.35 11.15
N ARG A 202 19.41 -51.65 11.45
CA ARG A 202 18.75 -52.25 12.64
C ARG A 202 19.16 -51.61 13.98
N ASP A 203 20.33 -50.95 14.00
CA ASP A 203 20.92 -50.28 15.17
C ASP A 203 21.05 -48.75 15.01
N SER A 204 20.37 -48.14 14.02
CA SER A 204 20.41 -46.68 13.83
C SER A 204 19.67 -45.96 14.96
N HIS A 205 20.39 -45.12 15.70
CA HIS A 205 19.83 -44.28 16.79
C HIS A 205 19.14 -43.00 16.27
N VAL A 206 19.07 -42.84 14.95
CA VAL A 206 18.49 -41.70 14.22
C VAL A 206 16.98 -41.60 14.49
N GLY A 207 16.57 -40.53 15.18
CA GLY A 207 15.20 -40.22 15.57
C GLY A 207 14.92 -40.38 17.07
N ARG A 208 15.91 -40.78 17.88
CA ARG A 208 15.81 -40.80 19.35
C ARG A 208 16.20 -39.49 20.00
N SER A 209 16.98 -38.64 19.32
CA SER A 209 17.62 -37.49 19.94
C SER A 209 16.66 -36.35 20.28
N GLY A 210 15.40 -36.39 19.83
CA GLY A 210 14.39 -35.38 20.14
C GLY A 210 14.53 -34.11 19.30
N HIS A 211 13.64 -33.14 19.55
CA HIS A 211 13.55 -31.90 18.78
C HIS A 211 13.58 -30.68 19.69
N TRP A 212 14.11 -29.57 19.20
CA TRP A 212 14.04 -28.26 19.87
C TRP A 212 13.50 -27.19 18.91
N VAL A 213 13.06 -26.06 19.44
CA VAL A 213 12.48 -24.96 18.67
C VAL A 213 13.42 -23.78 18.66
N ASP A 214 13.85 -23.36 17.47
CA ASP A 214 14.68 -22.18 17.23
C ASP A 214 13.81 -21.01 16.80
N ILE A 215 13.78 -19.95 17.61
CA ILE A 215 13.05 -18.72 17.30
C ILE A 215 14.04 -17.60 17.01
N ILE A 216 14.04 -17.14 15.77
CA ILE A 216 14.84 -16.00 15.31
C ILE A 216 13.98 -14.75 15.32
N VAL A 217 14.41 -13.73 16.08
CA VAL A 217 13.69 -12.46 16.24
C VAL A 217 14.32 -11.37 15.35
N ARG A 218 13.48 -10.72 14.55
CA ARG A 218 13.81 -9.59 13.67
C ARG A 218 13.05 -8.35 14.14
N GLY A 219 13.77 -7.24 14.33
CA GLY A 219 13.21 -5.96 14.81
C GLY A 219 14.06 -5.35 15.93
N THR A 220 13.67 -4.16 16.40
CA THR A 220 14.25 -3.55 17.61
C THR A 220 13.71 -4.30 18.82
N CYS A 221 14.57 -5.04 19.51
CA CYS A 221 14.18 -5.96 20.58
C CYS A 221 15.21 -5.84 21.71
N SER A 222 14.76 -5.53 22.93
CA SER A 222 15.62 -5.50 24.12
C SER A 222 15.91 -6.93 24.62
N ASP A 223 16.84 -7.08 25.56
CA ASP A 223 17.11 -8.39 26.15
C ASP A 223 15.95 -8.86 27.05
N ASP A 224 15.21 -7.92 27.65
CA ASP A 224 13.97 -8.19 28.38
C ASP A 224 12.87 -8.72 27.45
N ASP A 225 12.73 -8.13 26.25
CA ASP A 225 11.78 -8.63 25.25
C ASP A 225 12.13 -10.07 24.83
N LEU A 226 13.43 -10.39 24.65
CA LEU A 226 13.87 -11.76 24.34
C LEU A 226 13.54 -12.74 25.47
N ALA A 227 13.71 -12.33 26.73
CA ALA A 227 13.35 -13.15 27.89
C ALA A 227 11.84 -13.41 27.96
N ILE A 228 11.01 -12.39 27.68
CA ILE A 228 9.55 -12.53 27.58
C ILE A 228 9.18 -13.52 26.47
N ILE A 229 9.73 -13.35 25.25
CA ILE A 229 9.46 -14.24 24.11
C ILE A 229 9.80 -15.68 24.46
N ARG A 230 10.98 -15.94 25.07
CA ARG A 230 11.39 -17.28 25.48
C ARG A 230 10.43 -17.88 26.49
N ARG A 231 10.06 -17.12 27.52
CA ARG A 231 9.12 -17.58 28.55
C ARG A 231 7.77 -17.98 27.94
N LEU A 232 7.21 -17.14 27.08
CA LEU A 232 5.92 -17.39 26.45
C LEU A 232 5.97 -18.59 25.51
N ALA A 233 6.99 -18.67 24.65
CA ALA A 233 7.14 -19.78 23.71
C ALA A 233 7.39 -21.11 24.43
N GLN A 234 8.17 -21.10 25.52
CA GLN A 234 8.43 -22.29 26.32
C GLN A 234 7.19 -22.78 27.10
N ALA A 235 6.27 -21.87 27.44
CA ALA A 235 5.00 -22.25 28.07
C ALA A 235 4.04 -22.94 27.07
N ASP A 236 4.09 -22.54 25.79
CA ASP A 236 3.22 -23.07 24.73
C ASP A 236 3.81 -24.30 24.01
N ASP A 237 5.08 -24.64 24.24
CA ASP A 237 5.76 -25.78 23.60
C ASP A 237 6.49 -26.66 24.65
N THR A 238 6.28 -27.97 24.56
CA THR A 238 6.91 -28.95 25.46
C THR A 238 8.37 -29.24 25.11
N ARG A 239 8.81 -28.85 23.91
CA ARG A 239 10.21 -28.95 23.47
C ARG A 239 11.03 -27.82 24.07
N SER A 240 12.35 -28.01 24.13
CA SER A 240 13.26 -26.92 24.51
C SER A 240 13.21 -25.79 23.48
N VAL A 241 13.02 -24.55 23.93
CA VAL A 241 12.94 -23.37 23.07
C VAL A 241 14.16 -22.48 23.23
N ILE A 242 14.84 -22.19 22.13
CA ILE A 242 15.94 -21.23 22.06
C ILE A 242 15.48 -20.03 21.25
N VAL A 243 15.63 -18.84 21.83
CA VAL A 243 15.30 -17.55 21.20
C VAL A 243 16.59 -16.75 21.03
N ARG A 244 16.83 -16.24 19.81
CA ARG A 244 18.00 -15.45 19.46
C ARG A 244 17.62 -14.27 18.55
N ARG A 245 18.37 -13.17 18.66
CA ARG A 245 18.26 -12.03 17.74
C ARG A 245 18.97 -12.38 16.44
N LEU A 246 18.38 -12.05 15.27
CA LEU A 246 19.09 -12.16 14.00
C LEU A 246 20.34 -11.26 14.05
N ALA A 247 21.53 -11.85 13.91
CA ALA A 247 22.76 -11.08 13.85
C ALA A 247 22.71 -10.12 12.67
N GLN A 248 23.29 -8.93 12.84
CA GLN A 248 23.27 -7.88 11.81
C GLN A 248 23.94 -8.33 10.50
N GLU A 249 24.85 -9.31 10.58
CA GLU A 249 25.63 -9.90 9.47
C GLU A 249 24.78 -10.75 8.51
N GLU A 250 23.68 -11.37 8.95
CA GLU A 250 22.78 -12.13 8.05
C GLU A 250 21.80 -11.23 7.27
N ARG A 251 21.75 -9.92 7.58
CA ARG A 251 20.91 -8.96 6.82
C ARG A 251 21.51 -8.62 5.44
N GLU A 252 22.82 -8.78 5.26
CA GLU A 252 23.51 -8.47 4.00
C GLU A 252 23.53 -9.64 3.01
N ALA A 253 23.27 -10.88 3.47
CA ALA A 253 23.29 -12.07 2.62
C ALA A 253 21.94 -12.44 1.96
N GLU A 254 20.83 -11.84 2.40
CA GLU A 254 19.48 -12.02 1.81
C GLU A 254 19.04 -10.82 0.93
N GLY A 255 19.95 -9.90 0.60
CA GLY A 255 19.68 -8.67 -0.18
C GLY A 255 20.01 -8.76 -1.66
#